data_AF-A0A2V9PS88-F1
#
_entry.id   AF-A0A2V9PS88-F1
#
_cell.length_a   1.000
_cell.length_b   1.000
_cell.length_c   1.000
_cell.angle_alpha   90.00
_cell.angle_beta   90.00
_cell.angle_gamma   90.00
#
_symmetry.space_group_name_H-M   'P 1'
#
loop_
_entity.id
_entity.type
_entity.pdbx_description
1 polymer ?
#
loop_
_entity_poly.entity_id
_entity_poly.type
_entity_poly.pdbx_seq_one_letter_code
_entity_poly.pdbx_strand_id
1 'polypeptide(L)' 'MKFSVSKRSIIIAGHKPSVSLEDAFWNSLKAIAAERGMTLQELVAAIDRNRDQPRHWA' A
#
# COMPACT_ATOMS: atom_id res chain seq x y z
N MET A 1 -11.04 20.29 7.38
CA MET A 1 -9.84 19.51 6.99
C MET A 1 -10.14 18.86 5.64
N LYS A 2 -9.33 19.10 4.60
CA LYS A 2 -9.52 18.47 3.28
C LYS A 2 -8.64 17.24 3.21
N PHE A 3 -9.24 16.07 3.05
CA PHE A 3 -8.53 14.82 2.78
C PHE A 3 -8.37 14.69 1.26
N SER A 4 -7.15 14.87 0.77
CA SER A 4 -6.84 14.67 -0.65
C SER A 4 -6.55 13.19 -0.88
N VAL A 5 -7.39 12.53 -1.68
CA VAL A 5 -7.16 11.16 -2.14
C VAL A 5 -6.32 11.21 -3.42
N SER A 6 -5.14 10.59 -3.36
CA SER A 6 -4.22 10.51 -4.49
C SER A 6 -4.19 9.08 -5.02
N LYS A 7 -4.32 8.91 -6.34
CA LYS A 7 -4.13 7.62 -7.00
C LYS A 7 -2.64 7.33 -7.13
N ARG A 8 -2.20 6.14 -6.69
CA ARG A 8 -0.81 5.71 -6.68
C ARG A 8 -0.73 4.26 -7.16
N SER A 9 0.31 3.91 -7.90
CA SER A 9 0.51 2.54 -8.38
C SER A 9 1.66 1.89 -7.65
N ILE A 10 1.44 0.68 -7.13
CA ILE A 10 2.43 -0.11 -6.40
C ILE A 10 2.54 -1.47 -7.08
N ILE A 11 3.73 -2.06 -7.11
CA ILE A 11 3.92 -3.41 -7.61
C ILE A 11 3.81 -4.40 -6.44
N ILE A 12 2.90 -5.37 -6.52
CA ILE A 12 2.72 -6.43 -5.54
C ILE A 12 2.70 -7.77 -6.28
N ALA A 13 3.66 -8.65 -5.99
CA ALA A 13 3.76 -9.99 -6.57
C ALA A 13 3.68 -10.03 -8.11
N GLY A 14 4.40 -9.12 -8.79
CA GLY A 14 4.41 -9.04 -10.26
C GLY A 14 3.21 -8.34 -10.89
N HIS A 15 2.14 -8.13 -10.15
CA HIS A 15 1.01 -7.29 -10.56
C HIS A 15 1.26 -5.84 -10.13
N LYS A 16 0.84 -4.85 -10.93
CA LYS A 16 0.92 -3.42 -10.57
C LYS A 16 -0.47 -2.87 -10.25
N PRO A 17 -1.09 -3.24 -9.11
CA PRO A 17 -2.36 -2.65 -8.73
C PRO A 17 -2.22 -1.14 -8.50
N SER A 18 -3.23 -0.40 -8.95
CA SER A 18 -3.39 1.01 -8.61
C SER A 18 -4.28 1.12 -7.39
N VAL A 19 -3.83 1.83 -6.38
CA VAL A 19 -4.55 2.10 -5.13
C VAL A 19 -4.83 3.59 -5.02
N SER A 20 -6.03 3.94 -4.56
CA SER A 20 -6.40 5.32 -4.22
C SER A 20 -6.43 5.45 -2.72
N LEU A 21 -5.54 6.27 -2.16
CA LEU A 21 -5.42 6.48 -0.71
C LEU A 21 -5.26 7.96 -0.42
N GLU A 22 -5.77 8.37 0.74
CA GLU A 22 -5.49 9.70 1.29
C GLU A 22 -3.99 9.88 1.53
N ASP A 23 -3.50 11.10 1.33
CA ASP A 23 -2.08 11.39 1.53
C ASP A 23 -1.62 11.14 2.98
N ALA A 24 -2.50 11.35 3.97
CA ALA A 24 -2.22 11.05 5.36
C ALA A 24 -1.94 9.55 5.59
N PHE A 25 -2.81 8.68 5.06
CA PHE A 25 -2.61 7.22 5.12
C PHE A 25 -1.33 6.79 4.39
N TRP A 26 -1.08 7.39 3.22
CA TRP A 26 0.12 7.10 2.46
C TRP A 26 1.41 7.43 3.23
N ASN A 27 1.42 8.59 3.90
CA ASN A 27 2.56 9.01 4.71
C ASN A 27 2.74 8.11 5.94
N SER A 28 1.67 7.69 6.59
CA SER A 28 1.74 6.73 7.69
C SER A 28 2.31 5.38 7.25
N LEU A 29 1.92 4.86 6.07
CA LEU A 29 2.52 3.62 5.55
C LEU A 29 4.03 3.77 5.30
N LYS A 30 4.47 4.93 4.80
CA LYS A 30 5.91 5.22 4.63
C LYS A 30 6.65 5.27 5.96
N ALA A 31 6.06 5.88 6.99
CA ALA A 31 6.65 5.95 8.32
C ALA A 31 6.83 4.54 8.91
N ILE A 32 5.78 3.70 8.84
CA ILE A 32 5.84 2.31 9.31
C ILE A 32 6.89 1.50 8.54
N ALA A 33 6.99 1.71 7.22
CA ALA A 33 8.00 1.05 6.40
C ALA A 33 9.42 1.44 6.85
N ALA A 34 9.67 2.74 7.06
CA ALA A 34 10.95 3.26 7.54
C ALA A 34 11.30 2.73 8.94
N GLU A 35 10.34 2.72 9.87
CA GLU A 35 10.51 2.16 11.23
C GLU A 35 10.88 0.68 11.21
N ARG A 36 10.38 -0.07 10.22
CA ARG A 36 10.68 -1.50 10.04
C ARG A 36 11.91 -1.79 9.18
N GLY A 37 12.60 -0.76 8.67
CA GLY A 37 13.70 -0.93 7.73
C GLY A 37 13.28 -1.57 6.40
N MET A 38 12.01 -1.42 6.02
CA MET A 38 11.41 -1.98 4.81
C MET A 38 11.11 -0.87 3.81
N THR A 39 11.10 -1.21 2.53
CA THR A 39 10.47 -0.38 1.51
C THR A 39 8.94 -0.43 1.68
N LEU A 40 8.25 0.61 1.20
CA LEU A 40 6.79 0.63 1.16
C LEU A 40 6.21 -0.57 0.40
N GLN A 41 6.91 -1.00 -0.66
CA GLN A 41 6.52 -2.15 -1.47
C GLN A 41 6.60 -3.46 -0.68
N GLU A 42 7.68 -3.66 0.09
CA GLU A 42 7.83 -4.83 0.96
C GLU A 42 6.78 -4.86 2.08
N LEU A 43 6.50 -3.69 2.69
CA LEU A 43 5.44 -3.58 3.70
C LEU A 43 4.08 -3.97 3.11
N VAL A 44 3.73 -3.41 1.95
CA VAL A 44 2.47 -3.72 1.28
C VAL A 44 2.40 -5.18 0.84
N ALA A 45 3.49 -5.76 0.35
CA ALA A 45 3.56 -7.18 0.01
C ALA A 45 3.46 -8.09 1.25
N ALA A 46 4.00 -7.68 2.40
CA ALA A 46 3.86 -8.42 3.66
C ALA A 46 2.40 -8.38 4.17
N ILE A 47 1.73 -7.23 4.09
CA ILE A 47 0.31 -7.11 4.42
C ILE A 47 -0.52 -8.01 3.49
N ASP A 48 -0.24 -7.96 2.19
CA ASP A 48 -0.97 -8.73 1.19
C ASP A 48 -0.81 -10.25 1.37
N ARG A 49 0.40 -10.73 1.67
CA ARG A 49 0.65 -12.16 1.96
C ARG A 49 -0.13 -12.69 3.16
N ASN A 50 -0.43 -11.83 4.13
CA ASN A 50 -1.19 -12.19 5.33
C ASN A 50 -2.71 -12.04 5.14
N ARG A 51 -3.17 -11.68 3.94
CA ARG A 51 -4.58 -11.49 3.65
C ARG A 51 -5.21 -12.81 3.22
N ASP A 52 -6.09 -13.36 4.05
CA ASP A 52 -6.73 -14.67 3.85
C ASP A 52 -7.90 -14.65 2.83
N GLN A 53 -8.03 -13.56 2.07
CA GLN A 53 -9.06 -13.40 1.05
C GLN A 53 -8.45 -13.28 -0.34
N PRO A 54 -8.90 -14.08 -1.32
CA PRO A 54 -8.46 -13.96 -2.70
C PRO A 54 -8.72 -12.55 -3.23
N ARG A 55 -7.75 -11.98 -3.95
CA ARG A 55 -7.93 -10.69 -4.60
C ARG A 55 -8.96 -10.83 -5.72
N HIS A 56 -10.20 -10.40 -5.48
CA HIS A 56 -11.19 -10.18 -6.53
C HIS A 56 -10.92 -8.81 -7.17
N TRP A 57 -10.05 -8.79 -8.18
CA TRP A 57 -9.94 -7.67 -9.10
C TRP A 57 -10.84 -7.97 -10.30
N ALA A 58 -11.80 -7.09 -10.56
CA ALA A 58 -12.55 -7.03 -11.82
C ALA A 58 -12.10 -5.77 -12.56
#